data_AF-A0A350D9P1-F1
#
_entry.id   AF-A0A350D9P1-F1
#
_cell.length_a   1.000
_cell.length_b   1.000
_cell.length_c   1.000
_cell.angle_alpha   90.00
_cell.angle_beta   90.00
_cell.angle_gamma   90.00
#
_symmetry.space_group_name_H-M   'P 1'
#
loop_
_entity.id
_entity.type
_entity.pdbx_description
1 polymer ?
#
loop_
_entity_poly.entity_id
_entity_poly.type
_entity_poly.pdbx_seq_one_letter_code
_entity_poly.pdbx_strand_id
1 'polypeptide(L)'
;MSVSTVGSTSIYKKDKIQQKIISSQESESFKKILTEIRRRISPIRVRHILVKAREEAEEIKRQLDQGGDFAQLAHKHSACPSGRKGGDLGYFGPGQMVKPFEDASFALDYPGEISGITQTNFGYHLIKLEHRVALPNILKKRWMFFPGFRKQFLKILNGH
;
A
#
# COMPACT_ATOMS: atom_id res chain seq x y z
N MET A 1 -42.79 43.24 -24.61
CA MET A 1 -41.91 42.12 -25.04
C MET A 1 -41.13 41.65 -23.82
N SER A 2 -41.58 40.58 -23.17
CA SER A 2 -40.90 39.98 -22.02
C SER A 2 -40.45 38.57 -22.41
N VAL A 3 -39.16 38.34 -22.27
CA VAL A 3 -38.50 37.06 -22.51
C VAL A 3 -38.59 36.24 -21.22
N SER A 4 -39.12 35.02 -21.28
CA SER A 4 -39.07 34.07 -20.16
C SER A 4 -38.34 32.79 -20.59
N THR A 5 -37.11 32.66 -20.09
CA THR A 5 -36.24 31.49 -20.25
C THR A 5 -36.74 30.32 -19.40
N VAL A 6 -37.05 29.20 -20.03
CA VAL A 6 -37.30 27.90 -19.38
C VAL A 6 -36.05 27.02 -19.39
N GLY A 7 -35.77 26.38 -18.26
CA GLY A 7 -35.13 25.07 -18.23
C GLY A 7 -33.71 24.99 -17.65
N SER A 8 -33.57 24.77 -16.34
CA SER A 8 -32.27 24.41 -15.73
C SER A 8 -32.33 23.50 -14.49
N THR A 9 -33.40 22.73 -14.28
CA THR A 9 -33.57 21.93 -13.04
C THR A 9 -33.44 20.41 -13.23
N SER A 10 -33.17 19.89 -14.44
CA SER A 10 -33.18 18.44 -14.72
C SER A 10 -31.79 17.76 -14.77
N ILE A 11 -30.70 18.53 -14.78
CA ILE A 11 -29.34 17.97 -14.93
C ILE A 11 -28.78 17.48 -13.57
N TYR A 12 -29.06 18.19 -12.47
CA TYR A 12 -28.45 17.96 -11.15
C TYR A 12 -28.94 16.71 -10.37
N LYS A 13 -30.09 16.12 -10.74
CA LYS A 13 -30.61 14.92 -10.05
C LYS A 13 -30.04 13.60 -10.58
N LYS A 14 -29.64 13.56 -11.87
CA LYS A 14 -29.06 12.35 -12.48
C LYS A 14 -27.68 12.01 -11.90
N ASP A 15 -26.89 13.03 -11.55
CA ASP A 15 -25.53 12.85 -11.03
C ASP A 15 -25.47 12.17 -9.65
N LYS A 16 -26.41 12.48 -8.74
CA LYS A 16 -26.45 11.85 -7.41
C LYS A 16 -26.90 10.39 -7.44
N ILE A 17 -27.81 10.06 -8.36
CA ILE A 17 -28.28 8.68 -8.55
C ILE A 17 -27.17 7.86 -9.23
N GLN A 18 -26.47 8.42 -10.21
CA GLN A 18 -25.29 7.78 -10.80
C GLN A 18 -24.16 7.59 -9.79
N GLN A 19 -23.84 8.59 -8.95
CA GLN A 19 -22.84 8.45 -7.89
C GLN A 19 -23.15 7.33 -6.89
N LYS A 20 -24.43 7.11 -6.57
CA LYS A 20 -24.87 6.06 -5.64
C LYS A 20 -24.86 4.65 -6.25
N ILE A 21 -25.00 4.55 -7.57
CA ILE A 21 -24.94 3.27 -8.31
C ILE A 21 -23.48 2.89 -8.61
N ILE A 22 -22.58 3.87 -8.78
CA ILE A 22 -21.15 3.66 -9.04
C ILE A 22 -20.41 3.18 -7.76
N SER A 23 -20.88 3.53 -6.56
CA SER A 23 -20.20 3.14 -5.30
C SER A 23 -20.38 1.67 -4.90
N SER A 24 -21.33 0.94 -5.49
CA SER A 24 -21.65 -0.45 -5.11
C SER A 24 -21.08 -1.50 -6.08
N GLN A 25 -20.46 -1.08 -7.18
CA GLN A 25 -19.79 -1.96 -8.16
C GLN A 25 -18.35 -1.51 -8.42
N GLU A 26 -17.54 -1.36 -7.37
CA GLU A 26 -16.09 -1.50 -7.56
C GLU A 26 -15.81 -2.97 -7.86
N SER A 27 -15.69 -3.32 -9.14
CA SER A 27 -15.35 -4.69 -9.57
C SER A 27 -14.08 -5.18 -8.87
N GLU A 28 -14.03 -6.44 -8.47
CA GLU A 28 -12.81 -7.07 -7.91
C GLU A 28 -11.57 -6.82 -8.79
N SER A 29 -11.76 -6.74 -10.11
CA SER A 29 -10.72 -6.36 -11.07
C SER A 29 -10.14 -4.96 -10.80
N PHE A 30 -10.97 -3.99 -10.42
CA PHE A 30 -10.52 -2.63 -10.10
C PHE A 30 -9.76 -2.59 -8.76
N LYS A 31 -10.24 -3.30 -7.74
CA LYS A 31 -9.49 -3.47 -6.48
C LYS A 31 -8.14 -4.12 -6.74
N LYS A 32 -8.10 -5.18 -7.55
CA LYS A 32 -6.87 -5.86 -7.95
C LYS A 32 -5.92 -4.92 -8.68
N ILE A 33 -6.42 -4.10 -9.61
CA ILE A 33 -5.63 -3.08 -10.32
C ILE A 33 -5.09 -2.03 -9.34
N LEU A 34 -5.91 -1.51 -8.43
CA LEU A 34 -5.47 -0.53 -7.44
C LEU A 34 -4.44 -1.13 -6.47
N THR A 35 -4.60 -2.39 -6.06
CA THR A 35 -3.62 -3.12 -5.26
C THR A 35 -2.31 -3.27 -6.00
N GLU A 36 -2.36 -3.66 -7.28
CA GLU A 36 -1.15 -3.81 -8.11
C GLU A 36 -0.44 -2.47 -8.33
N ILE A 37 -1.19 -1.42 -8.65
CA ILE A 37 -0.66 -0.06 -8.78
C ILE A 37 -0.07 0.39 -7.45
N ARG A 38 -0.78 0.20 -6.33
CA ARG A 38 -0.27 0.53 -4.99
C ARG A 38 1.03 -0.22 -4.68
N ARG A 39 1.16 -1.49 -5.07
CA ARG A 39 2.42 -2.24 -4.91
C ARG A 39 3.56 -1.70 -5.80
N ARG A 40 3.24 -1.11 -6.95
CA ARG A 40 4.24 -0.64 -7.94
C ARG A 40 4.66 0.82 -7.83
N ILE A 41 3.85 1.69 -7.23
CA ILE A 41 4.13 3.14 -7.24
C ILE A 41 4.00 3.83 -5.88
N SER A 42 3.48 3.16 -4.85
CA SER A 42 3.34 3.77 -3.53
C SER A 42 4.57 3.48 -2.67
N PRO A 43 5.39 4.48 -2.32
CA PRO A 43 6.46 4.27 -1.35
C PRO A 43 5.89 3.92 0.03
N ILE A 44 6.54 2.98 0.69
CA ILE A 44 6.21 2.52 2.04
C ILE A 44 7.34 2.87 3.01
N ARG A 45 6.97 3.17 4.25
CA ARG A 45 7.90 3.26 5.37
C ARG A 45 7.70 2.04 6.24
N VAL A 46 8.80 1.35 6.54
CA VAL A 46 8.79 0.15 7.38
C VAL A 46 9.86 0.23 8.44
N ARG A 47 9.65 -0.52 9.52
CA ARG A 47 10.70 -0.93 10.45
C ARG A 47 11.05 -2.38 10.19
N HIS A 48 12.30 -2.75 10.44
CA HIS A 48 12.69 -4.15 10.44
C HIS A 48 13.65 -4.53 11.57
N ILE A 49 13.61 -5.80 11.95
CA ILE A 49 14.57 -6.44 12.85
C ILE A 49 15.27 -7.52 12.04
N LEU A 50 16.60 -7.42 11.94
CA LEU A 50 17.43 -8.41 11.27
C LEU A 50 18.15 -9.26 12.32
N VAL A 51 17.96 -10.57 12.27
CA VAL A 51 18.67 -11.53 13.13
C VAL A 51 19.28 -12.65 12.28
N LYS A 52 20.35 -13.27 12.80
CA LYS A 52 21.07 -14.33 12.06
C LYS A 52 20.44 -15.71 12.24
N ALA A 53 19.87 -15.97 13.41
CA ALA A 53 19.25 -17.24 13.76
C ALA A 53 17.73 -17.19 13.57
N ARG A 54 17.15 -18.31 13.13
CA ARG A 54 15.70 -18.41 12.93
C ARG A 54 14.96 -18.41 14.26
N GLU A 55 15.54 -19.11 15.24
CA GLU A 55 15.02 -19.27 16.59
C GLU A 55 14.91 -17.91 17.29
N GLU A 56 15.88 -17.02 17.06
CA GLU A 56 15.85 -15.65 17.56
C GLU A 56 14.71 -14.84 16.91
N ALA A 57 14.48 -15.01 15.61
CA ALA A 57 13.36 -14.35 14.93
C ALA A 57 12.01 -14.86 15.44
N GLU A 58 11.89 -16.16 15.71
CA GLU A 58 10.69 -16.77 16.26
C GLU A 58 10.38 -16.26 17.67
N GLU A 59 11.41 -16.14 18.53
CA GLU A 59 11.25 -15.60 19.87
C GLU A 59 10.84 -14.12 19.85
N ILE A 60 11.48 -13.30 19.01
CA ILE A 60 11.10 -11.90 18.86
C ILE A 60 9.67 -11.77 18.31
N LYS A 61 9.28 -12.63 17.36
CA LYS A 61 7.90 -12.65 16.84
C LYS A 61 6.90 -12.94 17.95
N ARG A 62 7.18 -13.91 18.83
CA ARG A 62 6.31 -14.21 19.98
C ARG A 62 6.19 -13.01 20.93
N GLN A 63 7.28 -12.31 21.21
CA GLN A 63 7.26 -11.11 22.05
C GLN A 63 6.45 -9.98 21.41
N LEU A 64 6.57 -9.80 20.09
CA LEU A 64 5.76 -8.83 19.33
C LEU A 64 4.28 -9.18 19.36
N ASP A 65 3.93 -10.46 19.23
CA ASP A 65 2.54 -10.93 19.29
C ASP A 65 1.92 -10.78 20.68
N GLN A 66 2.74 -10.72 21.72
CA GLN A 66 2.33 -10.41 23.09
C GLN A 66 2.22 -8.90 23.37
N GLY A 67 2.41 -8.05 22.36
CA GLY A 67 2.34 -6.58 22.50
C GLY A 67 3.67 -5.91 22.83
N GLY A 68 4.80 -6.59 22.61
CA GLY A 68 6.13 -6.03 22.79
C GLY A 68 6.40 -4.82 21.87
N ASP A 69 7.25 -3.91 22.35
CA ASP A 69 7.64 -2.73 21.59
C ASP A 69 8.66 -3.10 20.49
N PHE A 70 8.25 -2.92 19.23
CA PHE A 70 9.08 -3.22 18.07
C PHE A 70 10.39 -2.42 18.03
N ALA A 71 10.36 -1.15 18.41
CA ALA A 71 11.55 -0.30 18.38
C ALA A 71 12.56 -0.74 19.45
N GLN A 72 12.09 -1.13 20.64
CA GLN A 72 12.95 -1.66 21.69
C GLN A 72 13.59 -3.00 21.31
N LEU A 73 12.79 -3.92 20.75
CA LEU A 73 13.29 -5.21 20.27
C LEU A 73 14.28 -5.03 19.11
N ALA A 74 14.00 -4.11 18.19
CA ALA A 74 14.93 -3.74 17.12
C ALA A 74 16.26 -3.18 17.67
N HIS A 75 16.21 -2.33 18.69
CA HIS A 75 17.41 -1.77 19.30
C HIS A 75 18.27 -2.84 19.98
N LYS A 76 17.62 -3.85 20.59
CA LYS A 76 18.31 -4.90 21.34
C LYS A 76 18.84 -6.04 20.46
N HIS A 77 18.08 -6.45 19.45
CA HIS A 77 18.35 -7.67 18.69
C HIS A 77 18.76 -7.45 17.23
N SER A 78 18.49 -6.28 16.63
CA SER A 78 18.75 -6.08 15.21
C SER A 78 20.25 -5.97 14.93
N ALA A 79 20.75 -6.83 14.03
CA ALA A 79 22.10 -6.77 13.47
C ALA A 79 22.26 -5.67 12.40
N CYS A 80 21.18 -4.98 12.02
CA CYS A 80 21.21 -3.90 11.04
C CYS A 80 21.55 -2.55 11.72
N PRO A 81 22.30 -1.63 11.10
CA PRO A 81 22.53 -0.28 11.63
C PRO A 81 21.24 0.50 11.94
N SER A 82 20.12 0.16 11.27
CA SER A 82 18.79 0.72 11.54
C SER A 82 18.26 0.37 12.93
N GLY A 83 18.79 -0.65 13.60
CA GLY A 83 18.43 -1.05 14.97
C GLY A 83 18.53 0.11 15.96
N ARG A 84 19.53 0.99 15.81
CA ARG A 84 19.70 2.19 16.63
C ARG A 84 18.54 3.19 16.52
N LYS A 85 17.78 3.14 15.43
CA LYS A 85 16.58 3.96 15.16
C LYS A 85 15.28 3.16 15.35
N GLY A 86 15.33 2.07 16.12
CA GLY A 86 14.20 1.16 16.30
C GLY A 86 13.80 0.46 15.00
N GLY A 87 14.79 0.13 14.15
CA GLY A 87 14.60 -0.61 12.90
C GLY A 87 14.07 0.22 11.73
N ASP A 88 13.90 1.54 11.86
CA ASP A 88 13.31 2.38 10.80
C ASP A 88 14.24 2.51 9.59
N LEU A 89 13.71 2.14 8.42
CA LEU A 89 14.40 2.26 7.13
C LEU A 89 13.97 3.50 6.33
N GLY A 90 12.99 4.26 6.82
CA GLY A 90 12.41 5.37 6.08
C GLY A 90 11.56 4.91 4.90
N TYR A 91 11.24 5.84 3.98
CA TYR A 91 10.43 5.54 2.81
C TYR A 91 11.27 4.92 1.70
N PHE A 92 10.80 3.82 1.15
CA PHE A 92 11.35 3.22 -0.06
C PHE A 92 10.24 2.79 -1.02
N GLY A 93 10.56 2.82 -2.30
CA GLY A 93 9.74 2.32 -3.40
C GLY A 93 10.20 0.94 -3.87
N PRO A 94 9.48 0.35 -4.84
CA PRO A 94 9.86 -0.92 -5.43
C PRO A 94 11.17 -0.81 -6.23
N GLY A 95 11.94 -1.89 -6.25
CA GLY A 95 13.26 -2.00 -6.85
C GLY A 95 14.41 -1.47 -5.97
N GLN A 96 14.14 -0.97 -4.77
CA GLN A 96 15.16 -0.39 -3.88
C GLN A 96 15.70 -1.38 -2.83
N MET A 97 15.00 -2.49 -2.59
CA MET A 97 15.36 -3.48 -1.57
C MET A 97 15.53 -4.87 -2.20
N VAL A 98 16.11 -5.82 -1.44
CA VAL A 98 16.20 -7.21 -1.91
C VAL A 98 14.80 -7.79 -2.09
N LYS A 99 14.61 -8.51 -3.21
CA LYS A 99 13.30 -9.02 -3.64
C LYS A 99 12.46 -9.69 -2.54
N PRO A 100 12.99 -10.65 -1.74
CA PRO A 100 12.21 -11.27 -0.67
C PRO A 100 11.75 -10.28 0.42
N PHE A 101 12.61 -9.32 0.79
CA PHE A 101 12.28 -8.30 1.79
C PHE A 101 11.22 -7.34 1.25
N GLU A 102 11.37 -6.93 -0.01
CA GLU A 102 10.43 -6.07 -0.71
C GLU A 102 9.05 -6.73 -0.77
N ASP A 103 8.97 -7.96 -1.27
CA ASP A 103 7.71 -8.67 -1.46
C ASP A 103 6.95 -8.83 -0.13
N ALA A 104 7.66 -9.13 0.96
CA ALA A 104 7.10 -9.19 2.30
C ALA A 104 6.64 -7.82 2.81
N SER A 105 7.44 -6.76 2.61
CA SER A 105 7.10 -5.39 3.03
C SER A 105 5.86 -4.86 2.30
N PHE A 106 5.78 -5.11 0.98
CA PHE A 106 4.68 -4.65 0.14
C PHE A 106 3.41 -5.49 0.29
N ALA A 107 3.53 -6.73 0.78
CA ALA A 107 2.40 -7.59 1.12
C ALA A 107 1.64 -7.14 2.39
N LEU A 108 2.21 -6.27 3.22
CA LEU A 108 1.52 -5.71 4.39
C LEU A 108 0.39 -4.75 3.96
N ASP A 109 -0.79 -4.98 4.51
CA ASP A 109 -2.03 -4.34 4.15
C ASP A 109 -2.25 -3.02 4.91
N TYR A 110 -1.94 -2.98 6.20
CA TYR A 110 -2.24 -1.84 7.07
C TYR A 110 -1.07 -1.40 7.97
N PRO A 111 -0.97 -0.10 8.30
CA PRO A 111 0.01 0.39 9.28
C PRO A 111 -0.11 -0.31 10.63
N GLY A 112 1.02 -0.70 11.19
CA GLY A 112 1.11 -1.48 12.43
C GLY A 112 1.25 -2.98 12.20
N GLU A 113 0.88 -3.49 11.02
CA GLU A 113 0.97 -4.90 10.68
C GLU A 113 2.43 -5.38 10.66
N ILE A 114 2.65 -6.57 11.20
CA ILE A 114 3.95 -7.23 11.29
C ILE A 114 3.95 -8.44 10.37
N SER A 115 4.96 -8.56 9.52
CA SER A 115 5.13 -9.68 8.59
C SER A 115 5.42 -10.99 9.34
N GLY A 116 5.28 -12.10 8.60
CA GLY A 116 5.97 -13.32 8.95
C GLY A 116 7.50 -13.16 8.90
N ILE A 117 8.20 -14.19 9.36
CA ILE A 117 9.67 -14.24 9.31
C ILE A 117 10.11 -14.37 7.85
N THR A 118 10.81 -13.35 7.35
CA THR A 118 11.28 -13.29 5.96
C THR A 118 12.75 -13.63 5.90
N GLN A 119 13.11 -14.71 5.21
CA GLN A 119 14.50 -15.11 5.02
C GLN A 119 15.13 -14.38 3.83
N THR A 120 16.36 -13.92 4.01
CA THR A 120 17.20 -13.31 2.97
C THR A 120 18.64 -13.80 3.12
N ASN A 121 19.51 -13.42 2.20
CA ASN A 121 20.95 -13.71 2.29
C ASN A 121 21.63 -13.05 3.51
N PHE A 122 21.00 -12.07 4.15
CA PHE A 122 21.52 -11.41 5.35
C PHE A 122 21.07 -12.09 6.66
N GLY A 123 20.11 -13.01 6.59
CA GLY A 123 19.46 -13.62 7.76
C GLY A 123 17.93 -13.48 7.69
N TYR A 124 17.31 -13.47 8.87
CA TYR A 124 15.87 -13.44 9.07
C TYR A 124 15.40 -12.05 9.45
N HIS A 125 14.32 -11.62 8.80
CA HIS A 125 13.73 -10.29 8.96
C HIS A 125 12.32 -10.39 9.51
N LEU A 126 12.04 -9.56 10.51
CA LEU A 126 10.69 -9.20 10.92
C LEU A 126 10.43 -7.79 10.45
N ILE A 127 9.33 -7.56 9.73
CA ILE A 127 9.04 -6.28 9.08
C ILE A 127 7.74 -5.75 9.65
N LYS A 128 7.71 -4.46 9.99
CA LYS A 128 6.49 -3.77 10.43
C LYS A 128 6.20 -2.60 9.50
N LEU A 129 4.99 -2.53 8.96
CA LEU A 129 4.56 -1.41 8.14
C LEU A 129 4.26 -0.20 9.04
N GLU A 130 4.94 0.92 8.85
CA GLU A 130 4.67 2.14 9.62
C GLU A 130 3.72 3.07 8.88
N HIS A 131 3.96 3.26 7.58
CA HIS A 131 3.13 4.13 6.78
C HIS A 131 3.19 3.74 5.32
N ARG A 132 2.11 3.98 4.60
CA ARG A 132 2.05 3.84 3.16
C ARG A 132 1.50 5.10 2.55
N VAL A 133 2.23 5.67 1.59
CA VAL A 133 1.81 6.90 0.92
C VAL A 133 0.58 6.61 0.07
N ALA A 134 -0.56 7.17 0.45
CA ALA A 134 -1.78 7.05 -0.34
C ALA A 134 -1.56 7.61 -1.75
N LEU A 135 -2.08 6.90 -2.75
CA LEU A 135 -2.04 7.38 -4.12
C LEU A 135 -2.76 8.73 -4.23
N PRO A 136 -2.23 9.71 -4.98
CA PRO A 136 -2.88 10.99 -5.18
C PRO A 136 -4.33 10.79 -5.66
N ASN A 137 -5.28 11.55 -5.09
CA ASN A 137 -6.73 11.47 -5.36
C ASN A 137 -7.10 11.62 -6.86
N ILE A 138 -6.16 12.03 -7.72
CA ILE A 138 -6.31 12.08 -9.18
C ILE A 138 -6.63 10.70 -9.77
N LEU A 139 -6.09 9.63 -9.19
CA LEU A 139 -6.40 8.24 -9.59
C LEU A 139 -7.79 7.78 -9.13
N LYS A 140 -8.33 8.39 -8.05
CA LYS A 140 -9.67 8.05 -7.52
C LYS A 140 -10.81 8.76 -8.24
N LYS A 141 -10.62 9.96 -8.79
CA LYS A 141 -11.73 10.80 -9.30
C LYS A 141 -11.73 11.08 -10.80
N ARG A 142 -10.58 11.12 -11.48
CA ARG A 142 -10.51 11.66 -12.85
C ARG A 142 -10.55 10.59 -13.95
N TRP A 143 -10.10 9.37 -13.64
CA TRP A 143 -9.95 8.29 -14.62
C TRP A 143 -11.25 7.47 -14.81
N MET A 144 -12.18 7.57 -13.86
CA MET A 144 -13.46 6.87 -13.85
C MET A 144 -14.46 7.38 -14.92
N PHE A 145 -14.24 8.59 -15.44
CA PHE A 145 -15.18 9.29 -16.33
C PHE A 145 -14.72 9.45 -17.79
N PHE A 146 -13.53 8.96 -18.17
CA PHE A 146 -13.04 9.05 -19.54
C PHE A 146 -13.08 7.69 -20.27
N PRO A 147 -14.13 7.39 -21.05
CA PRO A 147 -14.31 6.09 -21.73
C PRO A 147 -13.19 5.75 -22.72
N GLY A 148 -12.48 6.74 -23.27
CA GLY A 148 -11.35 6.53 -24.18
C GLY A 148 -10.06 6.04 -23.49
N PHE A 149 -9.85 6.41 -22.23
CA PHE A 149 -8.58 6.17 -21.54
C PHE A 149 -8.47 4.73 -21.00
N ARG A 150 -9.60 4.08 -20.71
CA ARG A 150 -9.63 2.68 -20.24
C ARG A 150 -9.02 1.72 -21.27
N LYS A 151 -9.26 1.93 -22.58
CA LYS A 151 -8.65 1.13 -23.66
C LYS A 151 -7.14 1.38 -23.79
N GLN A 152 -6.71 2.64 -23.66
CA GLN A 152 -5.29 3.01 -23.76
C GLN A 152 -4.48 2.50 -22.55
N PHE A 153 -5.05 2.58 -21.35
CA PHE A 153 -4.40 2.16 -20.11
C PHE A 153 -4.29 0.63 -20.00
N LEU A 154 -5.30 -0.11 -20.46
CA LEU A 154 -5.23 -1.57 -20.57
C LEU A 154 -4.16 -2.03 -21.59
N LYS A 155 -3.91 -1.26 -22.65
CA LYS A 155 -2.79 -1.52 -23.58
C LYS A 155 -1.43 -1.33 -22.92
N ILE A 156 -1.24 -0.21 -22.21
CA ILE A 156 0.02 0.10 -21.51
C ILE A 156 0.35 -0.95 -20.43
N LEU A 157 -0.67 -1.46 -19.73
CA LEU A 157 -0.49 -2.50 -18.71
C LEU A 157 -0.22 -3.91 -19.29
N ASN A 158 -0.69 -4.20 -20.50
CA ASN A 158 -0.53 -5.51 -21.14
C ASN A 158 0.69 -5.59 -22.09
N GLY A 159 1.57 -4.58 -22.10
CA GLY A 159 2.86 -4.67 -22.80
C GLY A 159 2.75 -4.85 -24.32
N HIS A 160 1.79 -4.18 -24.97
CA HIS A 160 1.68 -4.10 -26.43
C HIS A 160 1.71 -2.65 -26.91
#